data_AF-A0A499UB11-F1
#
_entry.id   AF-A0A499UB11-F1
#
_cell.length_a   1.000
_cell.length_b   1.000
_cell.length_c   1.000
_cell.angle_alpha   90.00
_cell.angle_beta   90.00
_cell.angle_gamma   90.00
#
_symmetry.space_group_name_H-M   'P 1'
#
loop_
_entity.id
_entity.type
_entity.pdbx_description
1 polymer ?
#
loop_
_entity_poly.entity_id
_entity_poly.type
_entity_poly.pdbx_seq_one_letter_code
_entity_poly.pdbx_strand_id
1 'polypeptide(L)'
;MSADLDVDLAVRLLGGTPTHEGRDPVLLRHWAVAATEFGHRMTPRAATVRVVDRDGGLDAGLLARYRSRPPVVEVYTDTVERAERLVVERGWRHWFPEGSVRAAALAHEQAHAWLHHTAVRAEFKRALGHTALRFGRRRLYAYVAGADEVAAHAYAHAVCGLGRSPLLLTEALAAAVSCESEN
;
A
#
# COMPACT_ATOMS: atom_id res chain seq x y z
N MET A 1 17.36 -0.59 -10.97
CA MET A 1 16.27 -0.12 -11.88
C MET A 1 14.89 -0.36 -11.29
N SER A 2 14.52 -1.59 -10.91
CA SER A 2 13.17 -1.88 -10.37
C SER A 2 12.77 -1.02 -9.14
N ALA A 3 13.66 -0.90 -8.16
CA ALA A 3 13.38 -0.14 -6.93
C ALA A 3 13.12 1.37 -7.17
N ASP A 4 13.76 1.98 -8.17
CA ASP A 4 13.56 3.40 -8.47
C ASP A 4 12.19 3.64 -9.12
N LEU A 5 11.78 2.71 -9.99
CA LEU A 5 10.43 2.72 -10.60
C LEU A 5 9.32 2.50 -9.56
N ASP A 6 9.57 1.70 -8.52
CA ASP A 6 8.65 1.49 -7.41
C ASP A 6 8.55 2.73 -6.49
N VAL A 7 9.65 3.48 -6.34
CA VAL A 7 9.63 4.78 -5.67
C VAL A 7 8.85 5.80 -6.50
N ASP A 8 9.01 5.82 -7.82
CA ASP A 8 8.24 6.73 -8.69
C ASP A 8 6.74 6.46 -8.62
N LEU A 9 6.34 5.19 -8.55
CA LEU A 9 4.96 4.77 -8.27
C LEU A 9 4.45 5.36 -6.94
N ALA A 10 5.24 5.22 -5.87
CA ALA A 10 4.90 5.77 -4.56
C ALA A 10 4.83 7.30 -4.57
N VAL A 11 5.72 7.99 -5.30
CA VAL A 11 5.66 9.44 -5.47
C VAL A 11 4.39 9.88 -6.18
N ARG A 12 4.00 9.18 -7.25
CA ARG A 12 2.72 9.45 -7.95
C ARG A 12 1.52 9.27 -7.03
N LEU A 13 1.49 8.18 -6.25
CA LEU A 13 0.44 7.96 -5.26
C LEU A 13 0.37 9.11 -4.26
N LEU A 14 1.49 9.51 -3.68
CA LEU A 14 1.53 10.62 -2.72
C LEU A 14 1.11 11.94 -3.39
N GLY A 15 1.56 12.22 -4.61
CA GLY A 15 1.19 13.43 -5.34
C GLY A 15 -0.30 13.51 -5.72
N GLY A 16 -0.93 12.36 -5.95
CA GLY A 16 -2.37 12.25 -6.18
C GLY A 16 -3.22 12.18 -4.90
N THR A 17 -2.60 12.10 -3.73
CA THR A 17 -3.33 12.04 -2.45
C THR A 17 -3.85 13.43 -2.09
N PRO A 18 -5.15 13.58 -1.74
CA PRO A 18 -5.69 14.85 -1.28
C PRO A 18 -4.85 15.46 -0.15
N THR A 19 -4.73 16.78 -0.11
CA THR A 19 -3.87 17.59 0.81
C THR A 19 -2.40 17.70 0.41
N HIS A 20 -1.98 17.03 -0.67
CA HIS A 20 -0.65 17.15 -1.24
C HIS A 20 -0.58 18.06 -2.49
N GLU A 21 -1.65 18.79 -2.79
CA GLU A 21 -1.70 19.69 -3.94
C GLU A 21 -0.57 20.73 -3.87
N GLY A 22 0.28 20.76 -4.91
CA GLY A 22 1.40 21.69 -4.99
C GLY A 22 2.55 21.42 -4.00
N ARG A 23 2.61 20.25 -3.34
CA ARG A 23 3.76 19.86 -2.52
C ARG A 23 5.02 19.70 -3.38
N ASP A 24 6.15 20.08 -2.80
CA ASP A 24 7.47 19.92 -3.41
C ASP A 24 7.72 18.44 -3.80
N PRO A 25 8.00 18.13 -5.08
CA PRO A 25 8.31 16.77 -5.53
C PRO A 25 9.47 16.12 -4.77
N VAL A 26 10.47 16.88 -4.34
CA VAL A 26 11.60 16.36 -3.56
C VAL A 26 11.14 15.87 -2.19
N LEU A 27 10.21 16.60 -1.56
CA LEU A 27 9.61 16.21 -0.29
C LEU A 27 8.73 14.96 -0.44
N LEU A 28 7.92 14.87 -1.50
CA LEU A 28 7.14 13.67 -1.80
C LEU A 28 8.04 12.45 -2.00
N ARG A 29 9.14 12.61 -2.74
CA ARG A 29 10.14 11.53 -2.91
C ARG A 29 10.79 11.13 -1.59
N HIS A 30 11.11 12.09 -0.73
CA HIS A 30 11.64 11.77 0.60
C HIS A 30 10.65 10.92 1.42
N TRP A 31 9.37 11.30 1.44
CA TRP A 31 8.34 10.53 2.14
C TRP A 31 8.11 9.16 1.51
N ALA A 32 8.08 9.06 0.18
CA ALA A 32 7.93 7.79 -0.54
C ALA A 32 9.06 6.81 -0.18
N VAL A 33 10.31 7.28 -0.19
CA VAL A 33 11.47 6.48 0.21
C VAL A 33 11.36 6.06 1.68
N ALA A 34 11.11 7.00 2.58
CA ALA A 34 11.01 6.71 4.01
C ALA A 34 9.88 5.73 4.34
N ALA A 35 8.73 5.86 3.67
CA ALA A 35 7.59 4.96 3.82
C ALA A 35 7.90 3.56 3.28
N THR A 36 8.50 3.48 2.09
CA THR A 36 8.92 2.22 1.47
C THR A 36 9.91 1.47 2.35
N GLU A 37 10.93 2.17 2.81
CA GLU A 37 11.93 1.64 3.73
C GLU A 37 11.34 1.16 5.05
N PHE A 38 10.41 1.92 5.63
CA PHE A 38 9.70 1.51 6.83
C PHE A 38 8.93 0.21 6.57
N GLY A 39 8.21 0.17 5.45
CA GLY A 39 7.43 -0.99 5.01
C GLY A 39 8.26 -2.27 4.89
N HIS A 40 9.40 -2.21 4.21
CA HIS A 40 10.31 -3.35 4.05
C HIS A 40 10.87 -3.90 5.37
N ARG A 41 10.96 -3.06 6.42
CA ARG A 41 11.49 -3.45 7.73
C ARG A 41 10.40 -3.83 8.74
N MET A 42 9.13 -3.71 8.38
CA MET A 42 8.03 -4.05 9.30
C MET A 42 8.04 -5.55 9.63
N THR A 43 7.86 -5.84 10.91
CA THR A 43 7.74 -7.20 11.45
C THR A 43 6.47 -7.31 12.28
N PRO A 44 5.28 -7.22 11.65
CA PRO A 44 4.02 -7.29 12.36
C PRO A 44 3.92 -8.65 13.07
N ARG A 45 3.36 -8.65 14.27
CA ARG A 45 3.08 -9.89 14.99
C ARG A 45 2.00 -10.66 14.22
N ALA A 46 2.24 -11.95 14.01
CA ALA A 46 1.24 -12.83 13.42
C ALA A 46 -0.03 -12.80 14.28
N ALA A 47 -1.11 -12.29 13.71
CA ALA A 47 -2.44 -12.33 14.32
C ALA A 47 -3.31 -13.23 13.45
N THR A 48 -3.93 -14.24 14.04
CA THR A 48 -4.91 -15.06 13.33
C THR A 48 -6.19 -14.25 13.18
N VAL A 49 -6.34 -13.60 12.02
CA VAL A 49 -7.56 -12.90 11.65
C VAL A 49 -8.37 -13.81 10.73
N ARG A 50 -9.69 -13.85 10.94
CA ARG A 50 -10.60 -14.57 10.05
C ARG A 50 -10.55 -13.92 8.66
N VAL A 51 -10.37 -14.72 7.61
CA VAL A 51 -10.46 -14.26 6.22
C VAL A 51 -11.79 -14.72 5.65
N VAL A 52 -12.51 -13.84 4.96
CA VAL A 52 -13.76 -14.16 4.25
C VAL A 52 -13.70 -13.62 2.84
N ASP A 53 -14.17 -14.42 1.89
CA ASP A 53 -14.27 -14.00 0.50
C ASP A 53 -15.60 -13.22 0.28
N ARG A 54 -15.53 -12.22 -0.58
CA ARG A 54 -16.60 -11.27 -0.92
C ARG A 54 -16.48 -10.88 -2.39
N ASP A 55 -17.58 -10.41 -2.98
CA ASP A 55 -17.58 -9.77 -4.30
C ASP A 55 -17.84 -8.25 -4.16
N GLY A 56 -17.82 -7.53 -5.29
CA GLY A 56 -18.07 -6.09 -5.35
C GLY A 56 -16.84 -5.25 -5.02
N GLY A 57 -15.65 -5.85 -5.05
CA GLY A 57 -14.42 -5.10 -4.83
C GLY A 57 -14.02 -4.25 -6.03
N LEU A 58 -14.46 -4.60 -7.25
CA LEU A 58 -14.18 -3.79 -8.44
C LEU A 58 -14.85 -2.42 -8.33
N ASP A 59 -16.13 -2.39 -7.95
CA ASP A 59 -16.88 -1.15 -7.71
C ASP A 59 -16.28 -0.33 -6.56
N ALA A 60 -15.73 -1.01 -5.55
CA ALA A 60 -15.10 -0.38 -4.40
C ALA A 60 -13.64 0.03 -4.64
N GLY A 61 -13.00 -0.44 -5.72
CA GLY A 61 -11.56 -0.29 -5.95
C GLY A 61 -10.69 -1.01 -4.91
N LEU A 62 -11.16 -2.12 -4.31
CA LEU A 62 -10.48 -2.82 -3.21
C LEU A 62 -10.17 -4.28 -3.56
N LEU A 63 -8.94 -4.71 -3.24
CA LEU A 63 -8.57 -6.13 -3.27
C LEU A 63 -8.90 -6.83 -1.95
N ALA A 64 -8.72 -6.12 -0.84
CA ALA A 64 -9.04 -6.59 0.49
C ALA A 64 -9.40 -5.41 1.39
N ARG A 65 -9.96 -5.72 2.57
CA ARG A 65 -10.27 -4.74 3.60
C ARG A 65 -10.29 -5.38 4.98
N TYR A 66 -9.57 -4.80 5.93
CA TYR A 66 -9.69 -5.14 7.33
C TYR A 66 -10.89 -4.44 7.99
N ARG A 67 -11.66 -5.22 8.76
CA ARG A 67 -12.75 -4.75 9.63
C ARG A 67 -12.36 -5.08 11.06
N SER A 68 -12.50 -4.12 11.97
CA SER A 68 -12.03 -4.27 13.36
C SER A 68 -13.06 -4.86 14.33
N ARG A 69 -14.35 -4.92 13.96
CA ARG A 69 -15.46 -5.36 14.83
C ARG A 69 -16.54 -6.15 14.06
N PRO A 70 -16.51 -7.49 14.09
CA PRO A 70 -15.42 -8.35 14.58
C PRO A 70 -14.17 -8.24 13.70
N PRO A 71 -12.97 -8.63 14.20
CA PRO A 71 -11.74 -8.64 13.40
C PRO A 71 -11.85 -9.65 12.25
N VAL A 72 -11.95 -9.15 11.02
CA VAL A 72 -12.04 -9.95 9.79
C VAL A 72 -11.33 -9.22 8.65
N VAL A 73 -10.65 -9.97 7.79
CA VAL A 73 -10.18 -9.48 6.49
C VAL A 73 -11.15 -9.99 5.43
N GLU A 74 -11.80 -9.07 4.75
CA GLU A 74 -12.60 -9.35 3.57
C GLU A 74 -11.67 -9.32 2.36
N VAL A 75 -11.65 -10.39 1.56
CA VAL A 75 -10.91 -10.45 0.29
C VAL A 75 -11.93 -10.41 -0.83
N TYR A 76 -11.75 -9.49 -1.77
CA TYR A 76 -12.66 -9.31 -2.89
C TYR A 76 -12.24 -10.19 -4.07
N THR A 77 -12.94 -11.30 -4.27
CA THR A 77 -12.58 -12.35 -5.25
C THR A 77 -12.64 -11.84 -6.68
N ASP A 78 -13.65 -11.04 -7.02
CA ASP A 78 -13.79 -10.38 -8.32
C ASP A 78 -12.58 -9.50 -8.67
N THR A 79 -12.12 -8.68 -7.72
CA THR A 79 -10.94 -7.82 -7.92
C THR A 79 -9.66 -8.63 -8.02
N VAL A 80 -9.50 -9.65 -7.16
CA VAL A 80 -8.32 -10.53 -7.18
C VAL A 80 -8.23 -11.27 -8.52
N GLU A 81 -9.34 -11.84 -9.00
CA GLU A 81 -9.39 -12.52 -10.29
C GLU A 81 -9.10 -11.57 -11.44
N ARG A 82 -9.65 -10.35 -11.43
CA ARG A 82 -9.35 -9.34 -12.46
C ARG A 82 -7.88 -8.95 -12.48
N ALA A 83 -7.28 -8.80 -11.30
CA ALA A 83 -5.86 -8.49 -11.14
C ALA A 83 -4.96 -9.65 -11.58
N GLU A 84 -5.34 -10.89 -11.30
CA GLU A 84 -4.65 -12.09 -11.81
C GLU A 84 -4.72 -12.19 -13.34
N ARG A 85 -5.87 -11.88 -13.94
CA ARG A 85 -5.98 -11.75 -15.41
C ARG A 85 -5.09 -10.64 -15.96
N LEU A 86 -5.07 -9.48 -15.31
CA LEU A 86 -4.22 -8.37 -15.70
C LEU A 86 -2.72 -8.73 -15.67
N VAL A 87 -2.28 -9.47 -14.65
CA VAL A 87 -0.90 -9.98 -14.56
C VAL A 87 -0.56 -10.86 -15.77
N VAL A 88 -1.49 -11.70 -16.23
CA VAL A 88 -1.31 -12.53 -17.45
C VAL A 88 -1.28 -11.66 -18.70
N GLU A 89 -2.26 -10.78 -18.88
CA GLU A 89 -2.39 -9.86 -20.03
C GLU A 89 -1.13 -9.01 -20.23
N ARG A 90 -0.48 -8.60 -19.14
CA ARG A 90 0.73 -7.77 -19.15
C ARG A 90 2.03 -8.57 -19.16
N GLY A 91 1.99 -9.90 -19.12
CA GLY A 91 3.17 -10.75 -19.08
C GLY A 91 3.98 -10.66 -17.77
N TRP A 92 3.34 -10.27 -16.67
CA TRP A 92 3.99 -9.97 -15.39
C TRP A 92 4.12 -11.17 -14.45
N ARG A 93 3.86 -12.41 -14.92
CA ARG A 93 3.93 -13.63 -14.09
C ARG A 93 5.27 -13.84 -13.38
N HIS A 94 6.35 -13.35 -13.98
CA HIS A 94 7.69 -13.40 -13.39
C HIS A 94 7.89 -12.42 -12.22
N TRP A 95 7.06 -11.38 -12.10
CA TRP A 95 7.03 -10.46 -10.96
C TRP A 95 5.92 -10.80 -9.96
N PHE A 96 4.79 -11.30 -10.45
CA PHE A 96 3.61 -11.69 -9.66
C PHE A 96 3.23 -13.14 -10.01
N PRO A 97 3.82 -14.13 -9.33
CA PRO A 97 3.44 -15.54 -9.50
C PRO A 97 1.96 -15.78 -9.22
N GLU A 98 1.42 -16.90 -9.69
CA GLU A 98 0.01 -17.25 -9.44
C GLU A 98 -0.32 -17.30 -7.94
N GLY A 99 -1.44 -16.69 -7.55
CA GLY A 99 -1.88 -16.61 -6.15
C GLY A 99 -1.17 -15.53 -5.32
N SER A 100 -0.10 -14.91 -5.86
CA SER A 100 0.64 -13.86 -5.17
C SER A 100 -0.19 -12.58 -4.98
N VAL A 101 -1.17 -12.32 -5.84
CA VAL A 101 -2.08 -11.16 -5.71
C VAL A 101 -2.87 -11.26 -4.40
N ARG A 102 -3.48 -12.42 -4.13
CA ARG A 102 -4.23 -12.64 -2.88
C ARG A 102 -3.31 -12.59 -1.66
N ALA A 103 -2.14 -13.21 -1.75
CA ALA A 103 -1.16 -13.17 -0.66
C ALA A 103 -0.71 -11.74 -0.34
N ALA A 104 -0.44 -10.94 -1.37
CA ALA A 104 -0.05 -9.53 -1.23
C ALA A 104 -1.18 -8.68 -0.63
N ALA A 105 -2.43 -8.90 -1.04
CA ALA A 105 -3.58 -8.20 -0.48
C ALA A 105 -3.74 -8.49 1.03
N LEU A 106 -3.59 -9.75 1.46
CA LEU A 106 -3.61 -10.11 2.88
C LEU A 106 -2.45 -9.50 3.66
N ALA A 107 -1.24 -9.51 3.10
CA ALA A 107 -0.08 -8.88 3.71
C ALA A 107 -0.25 -7.36 3.83
N HIS A 108 -0.85 -6.72 2.84
CA HIS A 108 -1.18 -5.29 2.85
C HIS A 108 -2.12 -4.94 4.02
N GLU A 109 -3.21 -5.70 4.21
CA GLU A 109 -4.12 -5.50 5.35
C GLU A 109 -3.44 -5.74 6.71
N GLN A 110 -2.55 -6.74 6.78
CA GLN A 110 -1.77 -7.01 7.99
C GLN A 110 -0.84 -5.83 8.35
N ALA A 111 -0.25 -5.17 7.35
CA ALA A 111 0.54 -3.96 7.54
C ALA A 111 -0.31 -2.80 8.06
N HIS A 112 -1.49 -2.56 7.48
CA HIS A 112 -2.40 -1.52 7.97
C HIS A 112 -2.81 -1.74 9.42
N ALA A 113 -3.21 -2.97 9.77
CA ALA A 113 -3.53 -3.32 11.15
C ALA A 113 -2.35 -3.00 12.11
N TRP A 114 -1.12 -3.25 11.68
CA TRP A 114 0.08 -2.96 12.48
C TRP A 114 0.37 -1.46 12.59
N LEU A 115 0.23 -0.70 11.51
CA LEU A 115 0.43 0.75 11.47
C LEU A 115 -0.57 1.51 12.36
N HIS A 116 -1.71 0.91 12.69
CA HIS A 116 -2.67 1.47 13.66
C HIS A 116 -2.21 1.38 15.12
N HIS A 117 -1.20 0.55 15.46
CA HIS A 117 -0.70 0.46 16.82
C HIS A 117 0.03 1.75 17.22
N THR A 118 -0.33 2.34 18.36
CA THR A 118 0.15 3.67 18.78
C THR A 118 1.67 3.84 18.75
N ALA A 119 2.41 2.83 19.22
CA ALA A 119 3.87 2.85 19.23
C ALA A 119 4.46 2.82 17.81
N VAL A 120 3.93 1.95 16.95
CA VAL A 120 4.32 1.81 15.54
C VAL A 120 4.01 3.09 14.78
N ARG A 121 2.80 3.65 14.96
CA ARG A 121 2.40 4.91 14.34
C ARG A 121 3.32 6.07 14.73
N ALA A 122 3.75 6.13 15.99
CA ALA A 122 4.68 7.15 16.46
C ALA A 122 6.09 6.97 15.89
N GLU A 123 6.57 5.74 15.72
CA GLU A 123 7.81 5.44 15.01
C GLU A 123 7.72 5.80 13.53
N PHE A 124 6.62 5.46 12.87
CA PHE A 124 6.39 5.75 11.47
C PHE A 124 6.41 7.25 11.18
N LYS A 125 5.69 8.05 11.97
CA LYS A 125 5.73 9.53 11.87
C LYS A 125 7.14 10.10 12.06
N ARG A 126 7.94 9.50 12.95
CA ARG A 126 9.35 9.90 13.14
C ARG A 126 10.19 9.56 11.91
N ALA A 127 10.00 8.38 11.32
CA ALA A 127 10.70 7.95 10.12
C ALA A 127 10.40 8.85 8.92
N LEU A 128 9.15 9.29 8.76
CA LEU A 128 8.75 10.23 7.71
C LEU A 128 9.31 11.65 7.90
N GLY A 129 9.72 12.00 9.13
CA GLY A 129 10.38 13.27 9.42
C GLY A 129 9.51 14.53 9.28
N HIS A 130 8.22 14.40 8.94
CA HIS A 130 7.34 15.55 8.77
C HIS A 130 7.07 16.24 10.11
N THR A 131 7.67 17.42 10.32
CA THR A 131 7.61 18.14 11.58
C THR A 131 6.43 19.10 11.59
N ALA A 132 5.51 18.93 12.55
CA ALA A 132 4.38 19.82 12.78
C ALA A 132 4.77 21.03 13.64
N LEU A 133 5.52 20.77 14.71
CA LEU A 133 5.94 21.78 15.68
C LEU A 133 7.34 21.47 16.18
N ARG A 134 8.13 22.53 16.41
CA ARG A 134 9.43 22.45 17.08
C ARG A 134 9.43 23.33 18.32
N PHE A 135 9.75 22.74 19.47
CA PHE A 135 9.94 23.45 20.73
C PHE A 135 11.34 23.18 21.27
N GLY A 136 12.27 24.09 20.96
CA GLY A 136 13.70 23.92 21.23
C GLY A 136 14.29 22.69 20.51
N ARG A 137 14.76 21.72 21.29
CA ARG A 137 15.30 20.42 20.79
C ARG A 137 14.21 19.38 20.53
N ARG A 138 12.99 19.59 21.02
CA ARG A 138 11.87 18.65 20.86
C ARG A 138 11.14 18.90 19.54
N ARG A 139 10.76 17.80 18.86
CA ARG A 139 9.99 17.83 17.61
C ARG A 139 8.71 17.04 17.79
N LEU A 140 7.61 17.62 17.34
CA LEU A 140 6.33 16.94 17.18
C LEU A 140 6.16 16.60 15.70
N TYR A 141 5.88 15.33 15.41
CA TYR A 141 5.75 14.83 14.04
C TYR A 141 4.29 14.73 13.62
N ALA A 142 3.99 15.25 12.43
CA ALA A 142 2.67 15.17 11.82
C ALA A 142 2.48 13.86 11.04
N TYR A 143 1.23 13.58 10.71
CA TYR A 143 0.84 12.53 9.77
C TYR A 143 1.06 13.04 8.34
N VAL A 144 1.42 12.13 7.43
CA VAL A 144 1.50 12.36 5.98
C VAL A 144 0.45 11.47 5.35
N ALA A 145 -0.50 12.06 4.62
CA ALA A 145 -1.59 11.31 4.00
C ALA A 145 -1.05 10.33 2.95
N GLY A 146 -1.57 9.10 2.92
CA GLY A 146 -1.19 8.08 1.92
C GLY A 146 0.19 7.44 2.14
N ALA A 147 0.99 7.91 3.09
CA ALA A 147 2.30 7.29 3.39
C ALA A 147 2.14 5.88 3.98
N ASP A 148 1.08 5.64 4.74
CA ASP A 148 0.68 4.32 5.23
C ASP A 148 0.38 3.34 4.09
N GLU A 149 -0.30 3.77 3.03
CA GLU A 149 -0.52 2.94 1.83
C GLU A 149 0.80 2.52 1.19
N VAL A 150 1.75 3.46 1.03
CA VAL A 150 3.09 3.17 0.50
C VAL A 150 3.81 2.14 1.38
N ALA A 151 3.76 2.31 2.70
CA ALA A 151 4.38 1.37 3.64
C ALA A 151 3.72 -0.02 3.61
N ALA A 152 2.39 -0.09 3.47
CA ALA A 152 1.66 -1.35 3.37
C ALA A 152 1.99 -2.12 2.08
N HIS A 153 2.07 -1.43 0.94
CA HIS A 153 2.52 -2.04 -0.31
C HIS A 153 3.97 -2.50 -0.26
N ALA A 154 4.87 -1.71 0.33
CA ALA A 154 6.26 -2.11 0.50
C ALA A 154 6.40 -3.34 1.40
N TYR A 155 5.64 -3.41 2.49
CA TYR A 155 5.60 -4.63 3.30
C TYR A 155 5.13 -5.84 2.51
N ALA A 156 4.00 -5.74 1.81
CA ALA A 156 3.46 -6.82 0.99
C ALA A 156 4.46 -7.28 -0.09
N HIS A 157 5.15 -6.34 -0.74
CA HIS A 157 6.22 -6.62 -1.69
C HIS A 157 7.31 -7.48 -1.06
N ALA A 158 7.84 -7.05 0.10
CA ALA A 158 8.94 -7.73 0.77
C ALA A 158 8.55 -9.13 1.27
N VAL A 159 7.42 -9.28 1.96
CA VAL A 159 7.05 -10.56 2.58
C VAL A 159 6.54 -11.59 1.58
N CYS A 160 5.97 -11.14 0.45
CA CYS A 160 5.56 -12.04 -0.63
C CYS A 160 6.69 -12.30 -1.64
N GLY A 161 7.85 -11.65 -1.51
CA GLY A 161 9.00 -11.86 -2.39
C GLY A 161 8.72 -11.52 -3.86
N LEU A 162 7.91 -10.48 -4.12
CA LEU A 162 7.51 -10.11 -5.47
C LEU A 162 8.65 -9.43 -6.23
N GLY A 163 8.59 -9.45 -7.56
CA GLY A 163 9.61 -8.78 -8.39
C GLY A 163 9.38 -7.27 -8.53
N ARG A 164 8.15 -6.82 -8.27
CA ARG A 164 7.70 -5.41 -8.27
C ARG A 164 6.74 -5.16 -7.13
N SER A 165 6.67 -3.92 -6.69
CA SER A 165 5.68 -3.47 -5.71
C SER A 165 4.23 -3.70 -6.20
N PRO A 166 3.30 -4.16 -5.33
CA PRO A 166 1.87 -4.23 -5.64
C PRO A 166 1.23 -2.88 -5.99
N LEU A 167 1.91 -1.76 -5.74
CA LEU A 167 1.49 -0.44 -6.26
C LEU A 167 1.33 -0.44 -7.78
N LEU A 168 2.22 -1.14 -8.50
CA LEU A 168 2.14 -1.26 -9.97
C LEU A 168 0.81 -1.90 -10.39
N LEU A 169 0.41 -2.96 -9.69
CA LEU A 169 -0.83 -3.68 -9.96
C LEU A 169 -2.05 -2.82 -9.62
N THR A 170 -1.99 -2.06 -8.52
CA THR A 170 -3.05 -1.16 -8.10
C THR A 170 -3.28 -0.04 -9.12
N GLU A 171 -2.21 0.62 -9.58
CA GLU A 171 -2.29 1.67 -10.62
C GLU A 171 -2.83 1.10 -11.95
N ALA A 172 -2.32 -0.06 -12.37
CA ALA A 172 -2.73 -0.69 -13.62
C ALA A 172 -4.20 -1.17 -13.59
N LEU A 173 -4.66 -1.66 -12.44
CA LEU A 173 -6.04 -2.10 -12.26
C LEU A 173 -7.00 -0.91 -12.27
N ALA A 174 -6.66 0.18 -11.56
CA ALA A 174 -7.46 1.41 -11.57
C ALA A 174 -7.61 1.98 -13.00
N ALA A 175 -6.52 1.97 -13.78
CA ALA A 175 -6.55 2.38 -15.18
C ALA A 175 -7.44 1.47 -16.04
N ALA A 176 -7.36 0.15 -15.84
CA ALA A 176 -8.17 -0.81 -16.60
C ALA A 176 -9.68 -0.66 -16.31
N VAL A 177 -10.07 -0.55 -15.03
CA VAL A 177 -11.47 -0.40 -14.63
C VAL A 177 -12.07 0.92 -15.14
N SER A 178 -11.28 1.99 -15.16
CA SER A 178 -11.70 3.28 -15.72
C SER A 178 -12.03 3.17 -17.21
N CYS A 179 -11.16 2.55 -18.01
CA CYS A 179 -11.39 2.35 -19.43
C CYS A 179 -12.56 1.40 -19.74
N GLU A 180 -12.82 0.42 -18.88
CA GLU A 180 -13.96 -0.49 -19.01
C GLU A 180 -15.29 0.21 -18.71
N SER A 181 -15.28 1.25 -17.87
CA SER A 181 -16.48 2.03 -17.52
C SER A 181 -16.85 3.10 -18.55
N GLU A 182 -15.91 3.48 -19.42
CA GLU A 182 -16.10 4.47 -20.49
C GLU A 182 -16.62 3.87 -21.81
N ASN A 183 -16.66 2.54 -21.92
CA ASN A 183 -17.13 1.78 -23.10
C ASN A 183 -18.53 1.20 -22.90
#